data_AF-A0A378RI15-F1
#
_entry.id   AF-A0A378RI15-F1
#
_cell.length_a   1.000
_cell.length_b   1.000
_cell.length_c   1.000
_cell.angle_alpha   90.00
_cell.angle_beta   90.00
_cell.angle_gamma   90.00
#
_symmetry.space_group_name_H-M   'P 1'
#
loop_
_entity.id
_entity.type
_entity.pdbx_description
1 polymer ?
#
loop_
_entity_poly.entity_id
_entity_poly.type
_entity_poly.pdbx_seq_one_letter_code
_entity_poly.pdbx_strand_id
1 'polypeptide(L)'
;MNALLKFDREEKQLREQLAKLPRTKWNALFPIPFLVLCAFLIPGIPSKGDRHSMAETMGYWEAFTAMAIVFSLALPFMIYSHIQKVNEEIHDIERKLVRLKYKRKEWEAAQSSTL
;
A
#
# COMPACT_ATOMS: atom_id res chain seq x y z
N MET A 1 -29.06 -21.40 12.60
CA MET A 1 -27.67 -21.88 12.55
C MET A 1 -26.93 -21.50 11.26
N ASN A 2 -27.47 -21.72 10.06
CA ASN A 2 -26.80 -21.36 8.78
C ASN A 2 -26.50 -19.86 8.60
N ALA A 3 -27.38 -18.96 9.09
CA ALA A 3 -27.16 -17.51 8.98
C ALA A 3 -25.99 -17.00 9.83
N LEU A 4 -25.82 -17.57 11.03
CA LEU A 4 -24.78 -17.20 11.99
C LEU A 4 -23.37 -17.59 11.47
N LEU A 5 -23.26 -18.79 10.88
CA LEU A 5 -22.05 -19.23 10.16
C LEU A 5 -21.71 -18.40 8.92
N LYS A 6 -22.72 -17.77 8.30
CA LYS A 6 -22.51 -16.87 7.16
C LYS A 6 -21.94 -15.54 7.63
N PHE A 7 -22.49 -14.96 8.70
CA PHE A 7 -21.98 -13.75 9.32
C PHE A 7 -20.53 -13.90 9.81
N ASP A 8 -20.21 -15.06 10.41
CA ASP A 8 -18.85 -15.33 10.90
C ASP A 8 -17.82 -15.45 9.77
N ARG A 9 -18.20 -16.08 8.65
CA ARG A 9 -17.35 -16.17 7.45
C ARG A 9 -17.09 -14.79 6.84
N GLU A 10 -18.13 -13.97 6.69
CA GLU A 10 -18.01 -12.63 6.15
C GLU A 10 -17.12 -11.74 7.05
N GLU A 11 -17.29 -11.80 8.38
CA GLU A 11 -16.43 -11.07 9.32
C GLU A 11 -14.96 -11.50 9.21
N LYS A 12 -14.71 -12.81 9.11
CA LYS A 12 -13.34 -13.34 8.98
C LYS A 12 -12.69 -12.89 7.67
N GLN A 13 -13.44 -12.92 6.56
CA GLN A 13 -12.95 -12.44 5.27
C GLN A 13 -12.66 -10.93 5.27
N LEU A 14 -13.53 -10.12 5.89
CA LEU A 14 -13.33 -8.68 6.02
C LEU A 14 -12.08 -8.36 6.88
N ARG A 15 -11.84 -9.11 7.96
CA ARG A 15 -10.62 -8.99 8.79
C ARG A 15 -9.36 -9.41 8.04
N GLU A 16 -9.41 -10.47 7.24
CA GLU A 16 -8.28 -10.88 6.41
C GLU A 16 -7.95 -9.86 5.31
N GLN A 17 -8.97 -9.23 4.72
CA GLN A 17 -8.78 -8.13 3.76
C GLN A 17 -8.13 -6.92 4.46
N LEU A 18 -8.61 -6.56 5.65
CA LEU A 18 -8.03 -5.50 6.48
C LEU A 18 -6.56 -5.79 6.83
N ALA A 19 -6.21 -7.05 7.10
CA ALA A 19 -4.84 -7.46 7.43
C ALA A 19 -3.90 -7.48 6.20
N LYS A 20 -4.45 -7.63 4.99
CA LYS A 20 -3.67 -7.59 3.74
C LYS A 20 -3.38 -6.16 3.25
N LEU A 21 -4.31 -5.23 3.48
CA LEU A 21 -4.18 -3.81 3.09
C LEU A 21 -2.88 -3.11 3.55
N PRO A 22 -2.38 -3.28 4.80
CA PRO A 22 -1.10 -2.68 5.21
C PRO A 22 0.10 -3.30 4.50
N ARG A 23 0.08 -4.62 4.21
CA ARG A 23 1.17 -5.26 3.45
C ARG A 23 1.27 -4.73 2.02
N THR A 24 0.13 -4.44 1.39
CA THR A 24 0.11 -3.85 0.04
C THR A 24 0.67 -2.42 0.03
N LYS A 25 0.38 -1.61 1.06
CA LYS A 25 1.01 -0.29 1.27
C LYS A 25 2.54 -0.37 1.29
N TRP A 26 3.10 -1.34 2.01
CA TRP A 26 4.55 -1.50 2.13
C TRP A 26 5.21 -2.08 0.88
N ASN A 27 4.57 -3.01 0.16
CA ASN A 27 5.12 -3.56 -1.08
C ASN A 27 5.26 -2.53 -2.22
N ALA A 28 4.38 -1.53 -2.29
CA ALA A 28 4.50 -0.44 -3.26
C ALA A 28 5.55 0.61 -2.84
N LEU A 29 5.76 0.77 -1.53
CA LEU A 29 6.68 1.77 -0.97
C LEU A 29 8.13 1.27 -0.87
N PHE A 30 8.33 -0.03 -0.65
CA PHE A 30 9.64 -0.67 -0.49
C PHE A 30 10.59 -0.56 -1.71
N PRO A 31 10.14 -0.63 -2.99
CA PRO A 31 11.06 -0.53 -4.13
C PRO A 31 11.57 0.89 -4.37
N ILE A 32 10.91 1.93 -3.87
CA ILE A 32 11.28 3.34 -4.08
C ILE A 32 12.66 3.68 -3.49
N PRO A 33 12.95 3.41 -2.20
CA PRO A 33 14.28 3.67 -1.64
C PRO A 33 15.35 2.76 -2.27
N PHE A 34 14.99 1.54 -2.68
CA PHE A 34 15.90 0.63 -3.39
C PHE A 34 16.31 1.16 -4.77
N LEU A 35 15.36 1.67 -5.56
CA LEU A 35 15.63 2.29 -6.86
C LEU A 35 16.53 3.54 -6.72
N VAL A 36 16.27 4.36 -5.70
CA VAL A 36 17.12 5.54 -5.40
C VAL A 36 18.54 5.10 -5.02
N LEU A 37 18.68 4.08 -4.16
CA LEU A 37 19.99 3.52 -3.78
C LEU A 37 20.76 2.93 -4.97
N CYS A 38 20.08 2.14 -5.83
CA CYS A 38 20.70 1.60 -7.04
C CYS A 38 21.19 2.72 -7.97
N ALA A 39 20.43 3.79 -8.13
CA ALA A 39 20.82 4.91 -8.96
C ALA A 39 22.07 5.65 -8.43
N PHE A 40 22.35 5.63 -7.12
CA PHE A 40 23.59 6.14 -6.53
C PHE A 40 24.79 5.18 -6.65
N LEU A 41 24.55 3.86 -6.64
CA LEU A 41 25.61 2.85 -6.68
C LEU A 41 26.10 2.55 -8.10
N ILE A 42 25.21 2.57 -9.10
CA ILE A 42 25.54 2.27 -10.50
C ILE A 42 26.63 3.18 -11.10
N PRO A 43 26.65 4.50 -10.86
CA PRO A 43 27.67 5.40 -11.42
C PRO A 43 29.05 5.24 -10.76
N GLY A 44 29.09 4.75 -9.52
CA GLY A 44 30.31 4.53 -8.75
C GLY A 44 31.06 3.25 -9.14
N ILE A 45 30.46 2.38 -9.95
CA ILE A 45 31.11 1.15 -10.42
C ILE A 45 31.92 1.49 -11.68
N PRO A 46 33.26 1.42 -11.64
CA PRO A 46 34.09 1.63 -12.82
C PRO A 46 33.82 0.49 -13.82
N SER A 47 33.36 0.83 -15.02
CA SER A 47 33.21 -0.13 -16.10
C SER A 47 34.59 -0.68 -16.48
N LYS A 48 34.71 -2.00 -16.60
CA LYS A 48 35.96 -2.67 -16.96
C LYS A 48 36.43 -2.22 -18.36
N GLY A 49 37.25 -1.18 -18.42
CA GLY A 49 37.83 -0.67 -19.66
C GLY A 49 38.18 0.82 -19.66
N ASP A 50 37.42 1.65 -18.93
CA ASP A 50 37.59 3.11 -18.95
C ASP A 50 38.16 3.63 -17.62
N ARG A 51 39.16 4.52 -17.71
CA ARG A 51 39.77 5.19 -16.53
C ARG A 51 38.86 6.26 -15.91
N HIS A 52 37.75 6.59 -16.55
CA HIS A 52 36.76 7.55 -16.08
C HIS A 52 35.51 6.83 -15.59
N SER A 53 35.02 7.22 -14.40
CA SER A 53 33.71 6.78 -13.91
C SER A 53 32.62 7.27 -14.86
N MET A 54 31.54 6.50 -15.06
CA MET A 54 30.34 6.94 -15.82
C MET A 54 29.78 8.28 -15.32
N ALA A 55 30.06 8.64 -14.07
CA ALA A 55 29.68 9.92 -13.48
C ALA A 55 30.43 11.13 -14.09
N GLU A 56 31.64 10.92 -14.62
CA GLU A 56 32.46 11.97 -15.25
C GLU A 56 32.20 12.10 -16.76
N THR A 57 31.57 11.10 -17.39
CA THR A 57 31.66 10.96 -18.85
C THR A 57 30.63 11.71 -19.68
N MET A 58 29.52 12.23 -19.13
CA MET A 58 28.63 13.18 -19.82
C MET A 58 27.36 13.43 -18.98
N GLY A 59 27.22 14.61 -18.36
CA GLY A 59 25.92 15.13 -17.89
C GLY A 59 25.11 14.26 -16.92
N TYR A 60 25.66 13.15 -16.42
CA TYR A 60 24.94 12.17 -15.61
C TYR A 60 24.39 12.82 -14.34
N TRP A 61 25.22 13.63 -13.68
CA TRP A 61 24.81 14.38 -12.50
C TRP A 61 23.67 15.35 -12.80
N GLU A 62 23.68 16.05 -13.93
CA GLU A 62 22.60 16.98 -14.31
C GLU A 62 21.29 16.22 -14.59
N ALA A 63 21.34 15.14 -15.38
CA ALA A 63 20.18 14.31 -15.67
C ALA A 63 19.63 13.62 -14.41
N PHE A 64 20.52 13.16 -13.52
CA PHE A 64 20.17 12.56 -12.24
C PHE A 64 19.50 13.56 -11.31
N THR A 65 20.03 14.79 -11.21
CA THR A 65 19.45 15.84 -10.37
C THR A 65 18.08 16.26 -10.88
N ALA A 66 17.90 16.38 -12.20
CA ALA A 66 16.61 16.65 -12.81
C ALA A 66 15.59 15.55 -12.51
N MET A 67 15.96 14.27 -12.65
CA MET A 67 15.09 13.15 -12.30
C MET A 67 14.79 13.09 -10.79
N ALA A 68 15.77 13.37 -9.94
CA ALA A 68 15.58 13.41 -8.50
C ALA A 68 14.58 14.50 -8.07
N ILE A 69 14.61 15.68 -8.72
CA ILE A 69 13.64 16.75 -8.48
C ILE A 69 12.23 16.31 -8.91
N VAL A 70 12.10 15.71 -10.10
CA VAL A 70 10.80 15.21 -10.59
C VAL A 70 10.24 14.13 -9.67
N PHE A 71 11.07 13.16 -9.25
CA PHE A 71 10.66 12.12 -8.31
C PHE A 71 10.36 12.68 -6.91
N SER A 72 11.12 13.66 -6.43
CA SER A 72 10.88 14.34 -5.16
C SER A 72 9.50 14.99 -5.11
N LEU A 73 9.00 15.50 -6.23
CA LEU A 73 7.65 16.09 -6.31
C LEU A 73 6.57 15.05 -6.61
N ALA A 74 6.83 14.08 -7.48
CA ALA A 74 5.85 13.09 -7.91
C ALA A 74 5.60 11.98 -6.87
N LEU A 75 6.65 11.54 -6.16
CA LEU A 75 6.55 10.45 -5.19
C LEU A 75 5.64 10.81 -4.00
N PRO A 76 5.75 11.98 -3.35
CA PRO A 76 4.83 12.34 -2.26
C PRO A 76 3.37 12.32 -2.71
N PHE A 77 3.08 12.76 -3.93
CA PHE A 77 1.72 12.78 -4.47
C PHE A 77 1.17 11.36 -4.73
N MET A 78 1.99 10.50 -5.34
CA MET A 78 1.62 9.09 -5.54
C MET A 78 1.46 8.35 -4.20
N ILE A 79 2.36 8.58 -3.25
CA ILE A 79 2.28 7.98 -1.90
C ILE A 79 1.03 8.46 -1.18
N TYR A 80 0.75 9.77 -1.21
CA TYR A 80 -0.42 10.35 -0.56
C TYR A 80 -1.73 9.80 -1.14
N SER A 81 -1.87 9.79 -2.46
CA SER A 81 -3.07 9.24 -3.12
C SER A 81 -3.25 7.75 -2.85
N HIS A 82 -2.17 6.97 -2.83
CA HIS A 82 -2.23 5.55 -2.48
C HIS A 82 -2.61 5.33 -1.02
N ILE A 83 -2.06 6.14 -0.09
CA ILE A 83 -2.41 6.09 1.32
C ILE A 83 -3.87 6.45 1.54
N GLN A 84 -4.36 7.51 0.88
CA GLN A 84 -5.73 7.99 0.98
C GLN A 84 -6.72 6.93 0.48
N LYS A 85 -6.47 6.35 -0.69
CA LYS A 85 -7.32 5.30 -1.26
C LYS A 85 -7.43 4.08 -0.34
N VAL A 86 -6.30 3.64 0.21
CA VAL A 86 -6.29 2.52 1.17
C VAL A 86 -7.00 2.91 2.47
N ASN A 87 -6.91 4.16 2.91
CA ASN A 87 -7.60 4.63 4.12
C ASN A 87 -9.13 4.67 3.92
N GLU A 88 -9.58 5.10 2.74
CA GLU A 88 -10.98 5.05 2.35
C GLU A 88 -11.50 3.60 2.30
N GLU A 89 -10.73 2.67 1.72
CA GLU A 89 -11.08 1.25 1.70
C GLU A 89 -11.19 0.65 3.11
N ILE A 90 -10.25 0.99 4.01
CA ILE A 90 -10.30 0.60 5.43
C ILE A 90 -11.58 1.12 6.08
N HIS A 91 -11.88 2.40 5.89
CA HIS A 91 -13.05 3.04 6.49
C HIS A 91 -14.36 2.42 5.97
N ASP A 92 -14.41 2.06 4.69
CA ASP A 92 -15.56 1.37 4.10
C ASP A 92 -15.75 -0.05 4.66
N ILE A 93 -14.65 -0.78 4.85
CA ILE A 93 -14.66 -2.11 5.49
C ILE A 93 -15.15 -2.01 6.94
N GLU A 94 -14.66 -1.04 7.72
CA GLU A 94 -15.11 -0.79 9.09
C GLU A 94 -16.61 -0.50 9.14
N ARG A 95 -17.12 0.37 8.26
CA ARG A 95 -18.55 0.67 8.16
C ARG A 95 -19.38 -0.58 7.85
N LYS A 96 -18.91 -1.44 6.93
CA LYS A 96 -19.58 -2.71 6.62
C LYS A 96 -19.60 -3.64 7.83
N LEU A 97 -18.49 -3.72 8.58
CA LEU A 97 -18.36 -4.56 9.77
C LEU A 97 -19.32 -4.10 10.89
N VAL A 98 -19.45 -2.79 11.12
CA VAL A 98 -20.41 -2.22 12.08
C VAL A 98 -21.85 -2.54 11.68
N ARG A 99 -22.21 -2.39 10.39
CA ARG A 99 -23.57 -2.74 9.91
C ARG A 99 -23.86 -4.23 10.08
N LEU A 100 -22.89 -5.10 9.78
CA LEU A 100 -23.02 -6.54 9.95
C LEU A 100 -23.28 -6.90 11.42
N LYS A 101 -22.56 -6.27 12.35
CA LYS A 101 -22.75 -6.45 13.79
C LYS A 101 -24.14 -6.00 14.27
N TYR A 102 -24.65 -4.89 13.72
CA TYR A 102 -26.00 -4.40 14.03
C TYR A 102 -27.08 -5.35 13.51
N LYS A 103 -26.98 -5.79 12.25
CA LYS A 103 -27.89 -6.79 11.67
C LYS A 103 -27.90 -8.11 12.44
N ARG A 104 -26.73 -8.56 12.92
CA ARG A 104 -26.63 -9.76 13.77
C ARG A 104 -27.45 -9.59 15.06
N LYS A 105 -27.30 -8.45 15.75
CA LYS A 105 -28.08 -8.15 16.96
C LYS A 105 -29.58 -8.06 16.70
N GLU A 106 -30.01 -7.43 15.61
CA GLU A 106 -31.43 -7.37 15.23
C GLU A 106 -31.99 -8.77 14.96
N TRP A 107 -31.23 -9.63 14.30
CA TRP A 107 -31.63 -11.01 14.01
C TRP A 107 -31.72 -11.87 15.28
N GLU A 108 -30.77 -11.70 16.21
CA GLU A 108 -30.79 -12.35 17.53
C GLU A 108 -31.98 -11.86 18.38
N ALA A 109 -32.26 -10.54 18.37
CA ALA A 109 -33.40 -9.95 19.07
C ALA A 109 -34.74 -10.46 18.50
N ALA A 110 -34.89 -10.51 17.18
CA ALA A 110 -36.08 -11.04 16.51
C ALA A 110 -36.31 -12.54 16.76
N GLN A 111 -35.23 -13.33 16.90
CA GLN A 111 -35.34 -14.73 17.34
C GLN A 111 -35.73 -14.86 18.82
N SER A 112 -35.24 -13.98 19.69
CA SER A 112 -35.61 -14.01 21.12
C SER A 112 -37.05 -13.55 21.39
N SER A 113 -37.64 -12.77 20.48
CA SER A 113 -39.04 -12.31 20.59
C SER A 113 -40.06 -13.27 19.96
N THR A 114 -39.61 -14.35 19.31
CA THR A 114 -40.45 -15.36 18.67
C THR A 114 -40.48 -16.70 19.42
N LEU A 115 -39.73 -16.81 20.52
CA LEU A 115 -39.77 -17.88 21.52
C LEU A 115 -40.51 -17.39 22.77
#